data_AF-A0AAU9UZ70-F1
#
_entry.id   AF-A0AAU9UZ70-F1
#
_cell.length_a   1.000
_cell.length_b   1.000
_cell.length_c   1.000
_cell.angle_alpha   90.00
_cell.angle_beta   90.00
_cell.angle_gamma   90.00
#
_symmetry.space_group_name_H-M   'P 1'
#
loop_
_entity.id
_entity.type
_entity.pdbx_description
1 polymer ?
#
loop_
_entity_poly.entity_id
_entity_poly.type
_entity_poly.pdbx_seq_one_letter_code
_entity_poly.pdbx_strand_id
1 'polypeptide(L)'
;MTDCQGLATSMFFESDWLERLLEDCEREAIDYRNVKLLKQEGRSAVWNVCVMLGCVSHGVPGQACRLLERYLYKFISTHENISDPETQLVLIETIMPRLLLMITCCVQLAAKMSSADTYNNASLVRIALLTKGVSYTAEEINSTEAEIFKALDFRVPLWTSVDMGELLAAELKLPTQVIKAVTLVVDLAEYYRADIEQKVLWAANLSPTTQSSVRSLHLSAGAVAAAVRLSPHRVDPVPTLGRLLRLPHAYIECLRDVILKKLLSNHTTPTMLKRKSSLSS
;
A
#
# COMPACT_ATOMS: atom_id res chain seq x y z
N MET A 1 -41.05 12.37 -26.71
CA MET A 1 -40.46 13.04 -25.53
C MET A 1 -39.55 12.01 -24.88
N THR A 2 -38.32 11.98 -25.34
CA THR A 2 -37.36 10.88 -25.15
C THR A 2 -36.08 11.45 -24.58
N ASP A 3 -35.70 10.97 -23.39
CA ASP A 3 -34.34 10.71 -22.92
C ASP A 3 -33.24 11.76 -23.18
N CYS A 4 -33.44 13.01 -22.78
CA CYS A 4 -32.33 13.97 -22.66
C CYS A 4 -31.78 14.11 -21.23
N GLN A 5 -32.42 13.52 -20.21
CA GLN A 5 -31.97 13.61 -18.82
C GLN A 5 -31.06 12.46 -18.37
N GLY A 6 -30.99 11.34 -19.09
CA GLY A 6 -30.10 10.21 -18.75
C GLY A 6 -28.67 10.35 -19.29
N LEU A 7 -28.46 11.16 -20.33
CA LEU A 7 -27.15 11.32 -20.99
C LEU A 7 -26.27 12.40 -20.33
N ALA A 8 -26.88 13.41 -19.70
CA ALA A 8 -26.12 14.44 -18.99
C ALA A 8 -25.59 13.92 -17.64
N THR A 9 -26.34 13.10 -16.93
CA THR A 9 -25.87 12.51 -15.66
C THR A 9 -24.86 11.38 -15.86
N SER A 10 -24.83 10.68 -16.99
CA SER A 10 -23.81 9.65 -17.22
C SER A 10 -22.46 10.21 -17.64
N MET A 11 -22.41 11.41 -18.23
CA MET A 11 -21.16 12.04 -18.69
C MET A 11 -20.40 12.83 -17.61
N PHE A 12 -21.03 13.17 -16.49
CA PHE A 12 -20.40 13.96 -15.42
C PHE A 12 -19.69 13.13 -14.32
N PHE A 13 -19.88 11.80 -14.27
CA PHE A 13 -19.31 10.96 -13.20
C PHE A 13 -18.13 10.07 -13.60
N GLU A 14 -17.92 9.80 -14.89
CA GLU A 14 -16.86 8.86 -15.31
C GLU A 14 -15.44 9.44 -15.19
N SER A 15 -15.26 10.78 -15.20
CA SER A 15 -13.93 11.43 -15.15
C SER A 15 -13.53 12.05 -13.81
N ASP A 16 -14.47 12.27 -12.89
CA ASP A 16 -14.23 13.06 -11.67
C ASP A 16 -13.41 12.28 -10.61
N TRP A 17 -13.60 10.97 -10.53
CA TRP A 17 -12.85 10.15 -9.56
C TRP A 17 -11.35 10.05 -9.90
N LEU A 18 -11.01 9.96 -11.19
CA LEU A 18 -9.62 9.82 -11.63
C LEU A 18 -8.85 11.12 -11.43
N GLU A 19 -9.47 12.27 -11.71
CA GLU A 19 -8.88 13.58 -11.45
C GLU A 19 -8.61 13.77 -9.95
N ARG A 20 -9.58 13.47 -9.09
CA ARG A 20 -9.40 13.51 -7.63
C ARG A 20 -8.31 12.55 -7.15
N LEU A 21 -8.26 11.33 -7.71
CA LEU A 21 -7.20 10.36 -7.37
C LEU A 21 -5.81 10.89 -7.74
N LEU A 22 -5.67 11.51 -8.91
CA LEU A 22 -4.42 12.11 -9.36
C LEU A 22 -4.02 13.28 -8.45
N GLU A 23 -4.96 14.17 -8.11
CA GLU A 23 -4.73 15.28 -7.17
C GLU A 23 -4.28 14.80 -5.78
N ASP A 24 -4.95 13.77 -5.24
CA ASP A 24 -4.59 13.16 -3.95
C ASP A 24 -3.19 12.55 -4.01
N CYS A 25 -2.85 11.87 -5.11
CA CYS A 25 -1.54 11.26 -5.33
C CYS A 25 -0.43 12.31 -5.49
N GLU A 26 -0.70 13.44 -6.16
CA GLU A 26 0.24 14.55 -6.30
C GLU A 26 0.51 15.24 -4.96
N ARG A 27 -0.55 15.50 -4.18
CA ARG A 27 -0.43 16.07 -2.84
C ARG A 27 0.41 15.17 -1.93
N GLU A 28 0.13 13.87 -1.96
CA GLU A 28 0.91 12.89 -1.22
C GLU A 28 2.38 12.86 -1.65
N ALA A 29 2.65 12.99 -2.94
CA ALA A 29 4.01 13.00 -3.47
C ALA A 29 4.84 14.19 -2.95
N ILE A 30 4.19 15.33 -2.70
CA ILE A 30 4.79 16.53 -2.12
C ILE A 30 5.04 16.33 -0.62
N ASP A 31 4.01 15.96 0.14
CA ASP A 31 4.05 15.86 1.61
C ASP A 31 5.04 14.78 2.10
N TYR A 32 5.27 13.74 1.29
CA TYR A 32 6.04 12.55 1.66
C TYR A 32 7.17 12.19 0.69
N ARG A 33 7.75 13.19 0.01
CA ARG A 33 8.82 12.97 -0.98
C ARG A 33 10.05 12.22 -0.45
N ASN A 34 10.38 12.42 0.83
CA ASN A 34 11.59 11.89 1.46
C ASN A 34 11.34 10.68 2.39
N VAL A 35 10.13 10.13 2.38
CA VAL A 35 9.82 8.94 3.17
C VAL A 35 10.57 7.74 2.59
N LYS A 36 11.33 7.05 3.46
CA LYS A 36 12.01 5.80 3.08
C LYS A 36 11.06 4.62 3.26
N LEU A 37 11.01 3.74 2.26
CA LEU A 37 10.26 2.50 2.34
C LEU A 37 10.86 1.56 3.40
N LEU A 38 9.98 0.81 4.08
CA LEU A 38 10.40 -0.29 4.93
C LEU A 38 11.09 -1.35 4.07
N LYS A 39 12.19 -1.90 4.59
CA LYS A 39 12.82 -3.09 4.01
C LYS A 39 11.89 -4.30 4.11
N GLN A 40 12.24 -5.37 3.38
CA GLN A 40 11.41 -6.57 3.28
C GLN A 40 11.05 -7.18 4.65
N GLU A 41 11.98 -7.13 5.60
CA GLU A 41 11.81 -7.65 6.95
C GLU A 41 10.76 -6.83 7.73
N GLY A 42 10.82 -5.50 7.63
CA GLY A 42 9.84 -4.61 8.25
C GLY A 42 8.44 -4.81 7.67
N ARG A 43 8.34 -4.95 6.34
CA ARG A 43 7.08 -5.23 5.66
C ARG A 43 6.52 -6.60 6.01
N SER A 44 7.37 -7.61 6.12
CA SER A 44 7.00 -8.94 6.61
C SER A 44 6.44 -8.88 8.04
N ALA A 45 7.04 -8.08 8.93
CA ALA A 45 6.52 -7.88 10.28
C ALA A 45 5.11 -7.27 10.28
N VAL A 46 4.86 -6.23 9.47
CA VAL A 46 3.53 -5.62 9.32
C VAL A 46 2.52 -6.64 8.78
N TRP A 47 2.88 -7.40 7.75
CA TRP A 47 2.01 -8.46 7.19
C TRP A 47 1.66 -9.53 8.21
N ASN A 48 2.63 -9.97 9.02
CA ASN A 48 2.40 -10.96 10.08
C ASN A 48 1.43 -10.43 11.14
N VAL A 49 1.50 -9.14 11.48
CA VAL A 49 0.52 -8.51 12.40
C VAL A 49 -0.86 -8.44 11.74
N CYS A 50 -0.96 -8.10 10.46
CA CYS A 50 -2.24 -8.13 9.73
C CYS A 50 -2.87 -9.52 9.77
N VAL A 51 -2.08 -10.58 9.62
CA VAL A 51 -2.54 -11.98 9.69
C VAL A 51 -2.98 -12.36 11.09
N MET A 52 -2.22 -11.95 12.10
CA MET A 52 -2.57 -12.15 13.51
C MET A 52 -3.91 -11.49 13.87
N LEU A 53 -4.20 -10.33 13.29
CA LEU A 53 -5.45 -9.58 13.48
C LEU A 53 -6.54 -9.93 12.46
N GLY A 54 -6.29 -10.85 11.52
CA GLY A 54 -7.27 -11.24 10.51
C GLY A 54 -7.62 -10.17 9.46
N CYS A 55 -6.78 -9.16 9.26
CA CYS A 55 -7.02 -8.01 8.36
C CYS A 55 -6.07 -7.99 7.15
N VAL A 56 -6.13 -9.05 6.33
CA VAL A 56 -5.27 -9.24 5.14
C VAL A 56 -5.99 -8.94 3.81
N SER A 57 -7.09 -8.20 3.87
CA SER A 57 -7.93 -7.84 2.73
C SER A 57 -7.84 -6.34 2.42
N HIS A 58 -8.38 -5.95 1.27
CA HIS A 58 -8.62 -4.54 0.90
C HIS A 58 -7.37 -3.65 1.03
N GLY A 59 -6.19 -4.18 0.69
CA GLY A 59 -4.94 -3.43 0.75
C GLY A 59 -4.49 -2.98 2.15
N VAL A 60 -5.13 -3.45 3.23
CA VAL A 60 -4.81 -3.09 4.62
C VAL A 60 -3.32 -3.26 4.94
N PRO A 61 -2.64 -4.36 4.57
CA PRO A 61 -1.23 -4.53 4.91
C PRO A 61 -0.31 -3.51 4.22
N GLY A 62 -0.54 -3.22 2.94
CA GLY A 62 0.21 -2.22 2.19
C GLY A 62 0.00 -0.81 2.75
N GLN A 63 -1.26 -0.50 3.10
CA GLN A 63 -1.62 0.76 3.73
C GLN A 63 -0.97 0.92 5.12
N ALA A 64 -0.97 -0.13 5.94
CA ALA A 64 -0.34 -0.13 7.25
C ALA A 64 1.18 0.12 7.16
N CYS A 65 1.87 -0.48 6.18
CA CYS A 65 3.27 -0.18 5.90
C CYS A 65 3.49 1.30 5.62
N ARG A 66 2.67 1.91 4.76
CA ARG A 66 2.77 3.33 4.41
C ARG A 66 2.52 4.24 5.62
N LEU A 67 1.54 3.91 6.45
CA LEU A 67 1.29 4.66 7.70
C LEU A 67 2.51 4.60 8.63
N LEU A 68 3.11 3.43 8.79
CA LEU A 68 4.30 3.27 9.61
C LEU A 68 5.51 4.02 9.02
N GLU A 69 5.74 3.93 7.70
CA GLU A 69 6.80 4.64 6.99
C GLU A 69 6.69 6.16 7.19
N ARG A 70 5.48 6.72 7.04
CA ARG A 70 5.23 8.14 7.25
C ARG A 70 5.36 8.56 8.72
N TYR A 71 4.86 7.73 9.63
CA TYR A 71 4.94 8.01 11.05
C TYR A 71 6.40 8.04 11.52
N LEU A 72 7.19 7.03 11.13
CA LEU A 72 8.62 6.98 11.41
C LEU A 72 9.34 8.19 10.79
N TYR A 73 9.01 8.57 9.56
CA TYR A 73 9.59 9.76 8.94
C TYR A 73 9.29 11.03 9.75
N LYS A 74 8.04 11.25 10.15
CA LYS A 74 7.65 12.39 10.99
C LYS A 74 8.35 12.36 12.34
N PHE A 75 8.34 11.22 13.03
CA PHE A 75 9.01 11.02 14.32
C PHE A 75 10.52 11.28 14.26
N ILE A 76 11.18 10.83 13.19
CA ILE A 76 12.61 11.07 13.00
C ILE A 76 12.87 12.54 12.65
N SER A 77 11.99 13.15 11.83
CA SER A 77 12.15 14.56 11.41
C SER A 77 12.01 15.58 12.53
N THR A 78 11.41 15.22 13.67
CA THR A 78 11.36 16.10 14.85
C THR A 78 12.68 16.15 15.62
N HIS A 79 13.63 15.26 15.32
CA HIS A 79 14.93 15.24 15.97
C HIS A 79 15.96 15.96 15.09
N GLU A 80 16.60 16.98 15.66
CA GLU A 80 17.69 17.68 14.99
C GLU A 80 18.91 16.75 14.88
N ASN A 81 19.60 16.79 13.74
CA ASN A 81 20.92 16.19 13.54
C ASN A 81 21.00 14.65 13.58
N ILE A 82 20.11 13.95 12.87
CA ILE A 82 20.09 12.47 12.71
C ILE A 82 21.41 11.89 12.18
N SER A 83 22.30 12.70 11.61
CA SER A 83 23.63 12.25 11.17
C SER A 83 24.57 11.87 12.32
N ASP A 84 24.27 12.33 13.53
CA ASP A 84 25.02 12.02 14.73
C ASP A 84 24.75 10.60 15.25
N PRO A 85 25.77 9.74 15.42
CA PRO A 85 25.60 8.36 15.89
C PRO A 85 24.97 8.24 17.28
N GLU A 86 25.23 9.17 18.20
CA GLU A 86 24.64 9.13 19.55
C GLU A 86 23.15 9.39 19.49
N THR A 87 22.75 10.41 18.72
CA THR A 87 21.34 10.71 18.43
C THR A 87 20.63 9.51 17.77
N GLN A 88 21.30 8.80 16.85
CA GLN A 88 20.74 7.58 16.25
C GLN A 88 20.52 6.46 17.27
N LEU A 89 21.47 6.25 18.19
CA LEU A 89 21.32 5.24 19.25
C LEU A 89 20.14 5.56 20.16
N VAL A 90 20.01 6.80 20.61
CA VAL A 90 18.88 7.25 21.45
C VAL A 90 17.54 7.05 20.72
N LEU A 91 17.49 7.35 19.42
CA LEU A 91 16.30 7.11 18.60
C LEU A 91 15.95 5.62 18.53
N ILE A 92 16.94 4.75 18.31
CA ILE A 92 16.73 3.29 18.25
C ILE A 92 16.24 2.79 19.61
N GLU A 93 16.87 3.19 20.71
CA GLU A 93 16.47 2.82 22.06
C GLU A 93 15.06 3.30 22.42
N THR A 94 14.62 4.42 21.85
CA THR A 94 13.26 4.95 22.04
C THR A 94 12.22 4.18 21.21
N ILE A 95 12.54 3.86 19.95
CA ILE A 95 11.59 3.24 19.01
C ILE A 95 11.46 1.73 19.25
N MET A 96 12.58 1.03 19.44
CA MET A 96 12.61 -0.44 19.44
C MET A 96 11.66 -1.09 20.46
N PRO A 97 11.57 -0.61 21.73
CA PRO A 97 10.64 -1.18 22.71
C PRO A 97 9.16 -1.03 22.31
N ARG A 98 8.83 0.05 21.59
CA ARG A 98 7.44 0.39 21.17
C ARG A 98 7.13 -0.05 19.74
N LEU A 99 8.10 -0.55 18.98
CA LEU A 99 7.95 -0.81 17.54
C LEU A 99 6.78 -1.76 17.23
N LEU A 100 6.63 -2.84 17.99
CA LEU A 100 5.51 -3.77 17.79
C LEU A 100 4.15 -3.10 18.06
N LEU A 101 4.06 -2.25 19.08
CA LEU A 101 2.84 -1.48 19.37
C LEU A 101 2.55 -0.50 18.24
N MET A 102 3.56 0.21 17.74
CA MET A 102 3.44 1.15 16.61
C MET A 102 2.95 0.44 15.34
N ILE A 103 3.54 -0.71 14.99
CA ILE A 103 3.10 -1.55 13.87
C ILE A 103 1.62 -1.93 14.06
N THR A 104 1.26 -2.40 15.25
CA THR A 104 -0.10 -2.89 15.51
C THR A 104 -1.14 -1.78 15.46
N CYS A 105 -0.81 -0.58 15.95
CA CYS A 105 -1.65 0.60 15.83
C CYS A 105 -1.80 1.07 14.37
N CYS A 106 -0.73 1.03 13.56
CA CYS A 106 -0.82 1.34 12.13
C CYS A 106 -1.73 0.35 11.39
N VAL A 107 -1.66 -0.95 11.73
CA VAL A 107 -2.55 -1.99 11.19
C VAL A 107 -4.00 -1.76 11.62
N GLN A 108 -4.22 -1.42 12.89
CA GLN A 108 -5.55 -1.09 13.40
C GLN A 108 -6.16 0.12 12.67
N LEU A 109 -5.39 1.19 12.50
CA LEU A 109 -5.83 2.39 11.79
C LEU A 109 -6.12 2.10 10.32
N ALA A 110 -5.25 1.36 9.63
CA ALA A 110 -5.49 0.95 8.24
C ALA A 110 -6.77 0.09 8.10
N ALA A 111 -6.96 -0.88 9.01
CA ALA A 111 -8.14 -1.75 8.98
C ALA A 111 -9.44 -0.95 9.18
N LYS A 112 -9.47 -0.01 10.13
CA LYS A 112 -10.64 0.86 10.37
C LYS A 112 -11.00 1.72 9.16
N MET A 113 -10.00 2.13 8.37
CA MET A 113 -10.22 3.01 7.22
C MET A 113 -10.56 2.25 5.94
N SER A 114 -10.04 1.03 5.77
CA SER A 114 -10.12 0.30 4.50
C SER A 114 -11.02 -0.93 4.53
N SER A 115 -11.51 -1.35 5.70
CA SER A 115 -12.30 -2.57 5.83
C SER A 115 -13.37 -2.44 6.91
N ALA A 116 -14.60 -2.17 6.48
CA ALA A 116 -15.77 -2.07 7.36
C ALA A 116 -16.04 -3.40 8.12
N ASP A 117 -15.64 -4.53 7.54
CA ASP A 117 -15.88 -5.87 8.09
C ASP A 117 -14.86 -6.27 9.18
N THR A 118 -13.76 -5.51 9.33
CA THR A 118 -12.74 -5.81 10.34
C THR A 118 -12.96 -5.02 11.62
N TYR A 119 -13.47 -5.71 12.65
CA TYR A 119 -13.64 -5.13 13.98
C TYR A 119 -12.33 -5.12 14.79
N ASN A 120 -11.36 -4.32 14.35
CA ASN A 120 -10.07 -4.17 15.04
C ASN A 120 -10.14 -3.10 16.14
N ASN A 121 -10.52 -3.54 17.34
CA ASN A 121 -10.52 -2.72 18.55
C ASN A 121 -9.29 -2.98 19.43
N ALA A 122 -9.06 -2.09 20.40
CA ALA A 122 -7.92 -2.20 21.30
C ALA A 122 -7.92 -3.49 22.15
N SER A 123 -9.10 -4.08 22.41
CA SER A 123 -9.20 -5.34 23.14
C SER A 123 -8.63 -6.51 22.33
N LEU A 124 -8.98 -6.60 21.04
CA LEU A 124 -8.43 -7.61 20.13
C LEU A 124 -6.92 -7.43 19.96
N VAL A 125 -6.46 -6.19 19.77
CA VAL A 125 -5.04 -5.84 19.69
C VAL A 125 -4.28 -6.26 20.95
N ARG A 126 -4.83 -5.95 22.13
CA ARG A 126 -4.26 -6.37 23.41
C ARG A 126 -4.13 -7.89 23.50
N ILE A 127 -5.17 -8.65 23.15
CA ILE A 127 -5.11 -10.11 23.15
C ILE A 127 -4.01 -10.60 22.21
N ALA A 128 -3.95 -10.04 21.00
CA ALA A 128 -2.96 -10.41 20.00
C ALA A 128 -1.52 -10.13 20.48
N LEU A 129 -1.26 -8.98 21.09
CA LEU A 129 0.04 -8.63 21.68
C LEU A 129 0.40 -9.54 22.86
N LEU A 130 -0.56 -9.91 23.70
CA LEU A 130 -0.36 -10.85 24.80
C LEU A 130 0.09 -12.24 24.29
N THR A 131 -0.43 -12.71 23.14
CA THR A 131 0.04 -13.97 22.53
C THR A 131 1.51 -13.92 22.06
N LYS A 132 2.06 -12.71 21.91
CA LYS A 132 3.48 -12.47 21.60
C LYS A 132 4.33 -12.19 22.85
N GLY A 133 3.75 -12.32 24.04
CA GLY A 133 4.43 -12.09 25.31
C GLY A 133 4.59 -10.61 25.65
N VAL A 134 3.85 -9.71 24.98
CA VAL A 134 3.92 -8.26 25.22
C VAL A 134 2.61 -7.77 25.81
N SER A 135 2.70 -7.11 26.97
CA SER A 135 1.52 -6.62 27.69
C SER A 135 1.40 -5.11 27.53
N TYR A 136 0.26 -4.68 27.00
CA TYR A 136 -0.17 -3.28 26.97
C TYR A 136 -1.62 -3.18 27.43
N THR A 137 -1.95 -2.07 28.07
CA THR A 137 -3.32 -1.70 28.41
C THR A 137 -4.07 -1.20 27.17
N ALA A 138 -5.40 -1.27 27.21
CA ALA A 138 -6.22 -0.71 26.13
C ALA A 138 -6.04 0.81 25.99
N GLU A 139 -5.76 1.50 27.11
CA GLU A 139 -5.49 2.93 27.14
C GLU A 139 -4.17 3.27 26.42
N GLU A 140 -3.09 2.54 26.68
CA GLU A 140 -1.81 2.72 25.97
C GLU A 140 -1.94 2.47 24.46
N ILE A 141 -2.73 1.46 24.07
CA ILE A 141 -3.01 1.16 22.66
C ILE A 141 -3.76 2.30 22.00
N ASN A 142 -4.88 2.74 22.60
CA ASN A 142 -5.68 3.85 22.06
C ASN A 142 -4.89 5.16 22.02
N SER A 143 -4.09 5.43 23.05
CA SER A 143 -3.24 6.62 23.14
C SER A 143 -2.18 6.61 22.04
N THR A 144 -1.51 5.47 21.81
CA THR A 144 -0.51 5.34 20.73
C THR A 144 -1.15 5.41 19.35
N GLU A 145 -2.35 4.84 19.15
CA GLU A 145 -3.10 4.98 17.91
C GLU A 145 -3.44 6.46 17.62
N ALA A 146 -3.94 7.18 18.63
CA ALA A 146 -4.25 8.60 18.51
C ALA A 146 -2.99 9.45 18.29
N GLU A 147 -1.87 9.13 18.94
CA GLU A 147 -0.56 9.75 18.73
C GLU A 147 -0.12 9.63 17.27
N ILE A 148 -0.17 8.41 16.71
CA ILE A 148 0.18 8.16 15.30
C ILE A 148 -0.76 8.94 14.37
N PHE A 149 -2.06 8.88 14.60
CA PHE A 149 -3.03 9.55 13.71
C PHE A 149 -2.84 11.08 13.74
N LYS A 150 -2.58 11.64 14.93
CA LYS A 150 -2.26 13.06 15.10
C LYS A 150 -0.94 13.45 14.43
N ALA A 151 0.11 12.64 14.57
CA ALA A 151 1.41 12.89 13.95
C ALA A 151 1.37 12.86 12.41
N LEU A 152 0.35 12.19 11.85
CA LEU A 152 0.04 12.18 10.42
C LEU A 152 -0.94 13.30 10.02
N ASP A 153 -1.12 14.33 10.86
CA ASP A 153 -2.02 15.47 10.63
C ASP A 153 -3.48 15.02 10.36
N PHE A 154 -3.89 13.89 10.94
CA PHE A 154 -5.17 13.23 10.70
C PHE A 154 -5.42 12.87 9.22
N ARG A 155 -4.34 12.69 8.43
CA ARG A 155 -4.39 12.34 7.01
C ARG A 155 -3.97 10.89 6.79
N VAL A 156 -4.96 10.02 6.57
CA VAL A 156 -4.76 8.67 6.03
C VAL A 156 -5.14 8.69 4.54
N PRO A 157 -4.34 8.08 3.64
CA PRO A 157 -4.72 8.00 2.23
C PRO A 157 -6.10 7.37 2.07
N LEU A 158 -6.98 8.05 1.34
CA LEU A 158 -8.35 7.59 1.08
C LEU A 158 -8.36 6.26 0.34
N TRP A 159 -7.42 6.09 -0.60
CA TRP A 159 -7.34 4.94 -1.48
C TRP A 159 -6.16 4.05 -1.09
N THR A 160 -6.41 2.75 -0.94
CA THR A 160 -5.35 1.76 -0.92
C THR A 160 -4.87 1.48 -2.34
N SER A 161 -3.67 0.92 -2.48
CA SER A 161 -3.17 0.50 -3.80
C SER A 161 -4.08 -0.56 -4.44
N VAL A 162 -4.73 -1.39 -3.63
CA VAL A 162 -5.69 -2.39 -4.12
C VAL A 162 -6.91 -1.69 -4.72
N ASP A 163 -7.48 -0.69 -4.04
CA ASP A 163 -8.61 0.08 -4.56
C ASP A 163 -8.25 0.76 -5.89
N MET A 164 -7.05 1.37 -5.96
CA MET A 164 -6.54 1.96 -7.20
C MET A 164 -6.43 0.93 -8.32
N GLY A 165 -5.90 -0.26 -8.04
CA GLY A 165 -5.78 -1.34 -9.02
C GLY A 165 -7.13 -1.85 -9.52
N GLU A 166 -8.09 -2.05 -8.63
CA GLU A 166 -9.44 -2.50 -8.96
C GLU A 166 -10.20 -1.46 -9.81
N LEU A 167 -10.10 -0.17 -9.47
CA LEU A 167 -10.69 0.92 -10.25
C LEU A 167 -10.07 1.03 -11.64
N LEU A 168 -8.74 0.97 -11.75
CA LEU A 168 -8.07 0.96 -13.05
C LEU A 168 -8.46 -0.25 -13.89
N ALA A 169 -8.61 -1.42 -13.28
CA ALA A 169 -9.05 -2.63 -13.96
C ALA A 169 -10.52 -2.54 -14.43
N ALA A 170 -11.39 -1.92 -13.64
CA ALA A 170 -12.78 -1.65 -13.99
C ALA A 170 -12.89 -0.65 -15.14
N GLU A 171 -12.08 0.42 -15.14
CA GLU A 171 -12.01 1.42 -16.21
C GLU A 171 -11.58 0.79 -17.55
N LEU A 172 -10.67 -0.19 -17.49
CA LEU A 172 -10.26 -1.00 -18.64
C LEU A 172 -11.30 -2.04 -19.08
N LYS A 173 -12.46 -2.11 -18.40
CA LYS A 173 -13.54 -3.06 -18.67
C LYS A 173 -13.07 -4.52 -18.60
N LEU A 174 -12.14 -4.80 -17.69
CA LEU A 174 -11.60 -6.15 -17.52
C LEU A 174 -12.64 -7.08 -16.86
N PRO A 175 -12.64 -8.37 -17.21
CA PRO A 175 -13.53 -9.35 -16.55
C PRO A 175 -13.28 -9.43 -15.05
N THR A 176 -14.32 -9.73 -14.28
CA THR A 176 -14.24 -9.85 -12.81
C THR A 176 -13.16 -10.83 -12.34
N GLN A 177 -12.88 -11.90 -13.09
CA GLN A 177 -11.81 -12.84 -12.75
C GLN A 177 -10.42 -12.18 -12.83
N VAL A 178 -10.21 -11.28 -13.80
CA VAL A 178 -8.97 -10.52 -13.95
C VAL A 178 -8.87 -9.47 -12.85
N ILE A 179 -9.97 -8.78 -12.52
CA ILE A 179 -10.00 -7.82 -11.40
C ILE A 179 -9.58 -8.50 -10.08
N LYS A 180 -10.10 -9.71 -9.79
CA LYS A 180 -9.66 -10.49 -8.62
C LYS A 180 -8.16 -10.83 -8.65
N ALA A 181 -7.62 -11.11 -9.84
CA ALA A 181 -6.19 -11.34 -9.99
C ALA A 181 -5.37 -10.06 -9.77
N VAL A 182 -5.88 -8.90 -10.20
CA VAL A 182 -5.27 -7.58 -9.92
C VAL A 182 -5.12 -7.37 -8.43
N THR A 183 -6.17 -7.59 -7.62
CA THR A 183 -6.11 -7.47 -6.15
C THR A 183 -4.93 -8.24 -5.57
N LEU A 184 -4.75 -9.51 -5.99
CA LEU A 184 -3.67 -10.38 -5.51
C LEU A 184 -2.28 -9.91 -5.97
N VAL A 185 -2.17 -9.50 -7.24
CA VAL A 185 -0.91 -9.01 -7.82
C VAL A 185 -0.49 -7.69 -7.18
N VAL A 186 -1.44 -6.79 -6.90
CA VAL A 186 -1.19 -5.54 -6.20
C VAL A 186 -0.73 -5.79 -4.76
N ASP A 187 -1.42 -6.65 -4.01
CA ASP A 187 -0.99 -6.98 -2.63
C ASP A 187 0.42 -7.58 -2.60
N LEU A 188 0.74 -8.46 -3.55
CA LEU A 188 2.09 -9.02 -3.68
C LEU A 188 3.12 -7.97 -4.10
N ALA A 189 2.77 -7.07 -5.01
CA ALA A 189 3.62 -5.95 -5.39
C ALA A 189 3.87 -5.03 -4.20
N GLU A 190 2.84 -4.76 -3.38
CA GLU A 190 2.99 -4.00 -2.14
C GLU A 190 3.85 -4.74 -1.11
N TYR A 191 3.78 -6.06 -1.02
CA TYR A 191 4.68 -6.82 -0.15
C TYR A 191 6.16 -6.69 -0.56
N TYR A 192 6.44 -6.67 -1.87
CA TYR A 192 7.80 -6.58 -2.44
C TYR A 192 8.22 -5.18 -2.90
N ARG A 193 7.44 -4.14 -2.63
CA ARG A 193 7.62 -2.81 -3.25
C ARG A 193 8.98 -2.15 -3.04
N ALA A 194 9.69 -2.37 -1.93
CA ALA A 194 11.05 -1.86 -1.75
C ALA A 194 12.05 -2.45 -2.80
N ASP A 195 11.97 -3.76 -3.08
CA ASP A 195 12.80 -4.42 -4.10
C ASP A 195 12.35 -4.04 -5.52
N ILE A 196 11.05 -3.88 -5.74
CA ILE A 196 10.51 -3.42 -7.03
C ILE A 196 11.00 -1.99 -7.31
N GLU A 197 10.89 -1.08 -6.37
CA GLU A 197 11.36 0.31 -6.51
C GLU A 197 12.85 0.36 -6.84
N GLN A 198 13.69 -0.38 -6.11
CA GLN A 198 15.12 -0.45 -6.38
C GLN A 198 15.42 -0.93 -7.81
N LYS A 199 14.73 -1.97 -8.28
CA LYS A 199 14.92 -2.52 -9.63
C LYS A 199 14.43 -1.60 -10.74
N VAL A 200 13.32 -0.89 -10.52
CA VAL A 200 12.80 0.10 -11.47
C VAL A 200 13.76 1.29 -11.58
N LEU A 201 14.29 1.78 -10.45
CA LEU A 201 15.29 2.86 -10.46
C LEU A 201 16.58 2.43 -11.18
N TRP A 202 17.05 1.21 -10.92
CA TRP A 202 18.19 0.66 -11.62
C TRP A 202 17.96 0.54 -13.13
N ALA A 203 16.79 0.05 -13.55
CA ALA A 203 16.42 -0.05 -14.97
C ALA A 203 16.31 1.32 -15.66
N ALA A 204 15.95 2.37 -14.90
CA ALA A 204 15.90 3.75 -15.39
C ALA A 204 17.29 4.43 -15.46
N ASN A 205 18.38 3.72 -15.15
CA ASN A 205 19.73 4.29 -14.96
C ASN A 205 19.76 5.44 -13.94
N LEU A 206 18.79 5.47 -13.03
CA LEU A 206 18.73 6.45 -11.96
C LEU A 206 19.53 5.91 -10.78
N SER A 207 20.39 6.74 -10.22
CA SER A 207 21.07 6.42 -8.97
C SER A 207 20.02 6.18 -7.87
N PRO A 208 20.24 5.28 -6.89
CA PRO A 208 19.39 5.19 -5.70
C PRO A 208 19.25 6.52 -4.95
N THR A 209 20.13 7.49 -5.21
CA THR A 209 20.08 8.86 -4.66
C THR A 209 19.16 9.82 -5.42
N THR A 210 18.68 9.48 -6.62
CA THR A 210 17.69 10.30 -7.34
C THR A 210 16.32 10.12 -6.68
N GLN A 211 15.73 11.22 -6.19
CA GLN A 211 14.47 11.28 -5.42
C GLN A 211 13.20 10.94 -6.23
N SER A 212 13.28 9.99 -7.15
CA SER A 212 12.12 9.40 -7.80
C SER A 212 11.74 8.14 -7.01
N SER A 213 10.52 8.07 -6.50
CA SER A 213 9.98 6.88 -5.83
C SER A 213 8.81 6.32 -6.61
N VAL A 214 8.65 5.00 -6.58
CA VAL A 214 7.51 4.34 -7.21
C VAL A 214 6.29 4.59 -6.33
N ARG A 215 5.36 5.41 -6.84
CA ARG A 215 4.11 5.75 -6.14
C ARG A 215 3.12 4.60 -6.18
N SER A 216 2.14 4.62 -5.27
CA SER A 216 1.13 3.55 -5.16
C SER A 216 0.33 3.40 -6.45
N LEU A 217 -0.03 4.54 -7.05
CA LEU A 217 -0.73 4.56 -8.34
C LEU A 217 0.12 3.94 -9.46
N HIS A 218 1.41 4.24 -9.52
CA HIS A 218 2.32 3.68 -10.51
C HIS A 218 2.47 2.16 -10.33
N LEU A 219 2.67 1.73 -9.08
CA LEU A 219 2.76 0.31 -8.72
C LEU A 219 1.47 -0.44 -9.10
N SER A 220 0.31 0.17 -8.83
CA SER A 220 -1.01 -0.39 -9.15
C SER A 220 -1.21 -0.52 -10.66
N ALA A 221 -0.80 0.47 -11.46
CA ALA A 221 -0.83 0.40 -12.91
C ALA A 221 0.05 -0.73 -13.47
N GLY A 222 1.28 -0.86 -12.95
CA GLY A 222 2.18 -1.97 -13.31
C GLY A 222 1.61 -3.33 -12.90
N ALA A 223 0.97 -3.42 -11.74
CA ALA A 223 0.32 -4.63 -11.26
C ALA A 223 -0.91 -5.02 -12.10
N VAL A 224 -1.73 -4.04 -12.54
CA VAL A 224 -2.83 -4.27 -13.50
C VAL A 224 -2.28 -4.84 -14.80
N ALA A 225 -1.24 -4.21 -15.36
CA ALA A 225 -0.59 -4.69 -16.57
C ALA A 225 -0.02 -6.12 -16.40
N ALA A 226 0.55 -6.43 -15.24
CA ALA A 226 1.07 -7.76 -14.93
C ALA A 226 -0.07 -8.80 -14.82
N ALA A 227 -1.16 -8.48 -14.14
CA ALA A 227 -2.32 -9.37 -14.00
C ALA A 227 -2.97 -9.67 -15.36
N VAL A 228 -3.15 -8.66 -16.22
CA VAL A 228 -3.66 -8.85 -17.58
C VAL A 228 -2.75 -9.77 -18.38
N ARG A 229 -1.42 -9.57 -18.30
CA ARG A 229 -0.43 -10.42 -19.00
C ARG A 229 -0.46 -11.89 -18.59
N LEU A 230 -0.79 -12.16 -17.33
CA LEU A 230 -0.96 -13.52 -16.78
C LEU A 230 -2.33 -14.14 -17.11
N SER A 231 -3.28 -13.33 -17.58
CA SER A 231 -4.63 -13.78 -17.91
C SER A 231 -4.76 -14.16 -19.39
N PRO A 232 -5.80 -14.92 -19.78
CA PRO A 232 -6.11 -15.18 -21.19
C PRO A 232 -6.50 -13.91 -21.98
N HIS A 233 -6.72 -12.79 -21.29
CA HIS A 233 -7.07 -11.52 -21.91
C HIS A 233 -5.86 -10.96 -22.67
N ARG A 234 -6.04 -10.69 -23.98
CA ARG A 234 -4.93 -10.36 -24.89
C ARG A 234 -4.80 -8.88 -25.23
N VAL A 235 -5.71 -8.02 -24.75
CA VAL A 235 -5.58 -6.58 -24.99
C VAL A 235 -4.53 -6.04 -24.05
N ASP A 236 -3.49 -5.43 -24.61
CA ASP A 236 -2.44 -4.76 -23.83
C ASP A 236 -3.03 -3.53 -23.12
N PRO A 237 -3.05 -3.49 -21.78
CA PRO A 237 -3.63 -2.36 -21.05
C PRO A 237 -2.71 -1.14 -21.01
N VAL A 238 -1.43 -1.28 -21.37
CA VAL A 238 -0.41 -0.23 -21.21
C VAL A 238 -0.76 1.08 -21.93
N PRO A 239 -1.20 1.10 -23.20
CA PRO A 239 -1.52 2.36 -23.88
C PRO A 239 -2.65 3.13 -23.20
N THR A 240 -3.69 2.41 -22.76
CA THR A 240 -4.83 3.03 -22.08
C THR A 240 -4.44 3.54 -20.69
N LEU A 241 -3.70 2.75 -19.91
CA LEU A 241 -3.19 3.17 -18.61
C LEU A 241 -2.23 4.37 -18.71
N GLY A 242 -1.35 4.38 -19.70
CA GLY A 242 -0.44 5.51 -19.95
C GLY A 242 -1.18 6.82 -20.21
N ARG A 243 -2.26 6.75 -21.01
CA ARG A 243 -3.14 7.91 -21.26
C ARG A 243 -3.89 8.35 -20.00
N LEU A 244 -4.52 7.42 -19.27
CA LEU A 244 -5.31 7.73 -18.07
C LEU A 244 -4.44 8.37 -16.98
N LEU A 245 -3.24 7.83 -16.77
CA LEU A 245 -2.35 8.22 -15.66
C LEU A 245 -1.32 9.27 -16.05
N ARG A 246 -1.29 9.69 -17.33
CA ARG A 246 -0.28 10.60 -17.87
C ARG A 246 1.16 10.09 -17.66
N LEU A 247 1.35 8.77 -17.83
CA LEU A 247 2.63 8.09 -17.63
C LEU A 247 3.22 7.58 -18.94
N PRO A 248 4.56 7.56 -19.09
CA PRO A 248 5.20 6.91 -20.24
C PRO A 248 4.89 5.41 -20.29
N HIS A 249 4.56 4.90 -21.48
CA HIS A 249 4.27 3.46 -21.67
C HIS A 249 5.41 2.57 -21.18
N ALA A 250 6.65 2.90 -21.56
CA ALA A 250 7.85 2.17 -21.16
C ALA A 250 8.03 2.10 -19.64
N TYR A 251 7.55 3.08 -18.88
CA TYR A 251 7.61 3.06 -17.42
C TYR A 251 6.64 2.04 -16.83
N ILE A 252 5.40 1.97 -17.36
CA ILE A 252 4.40 0.97 -16.96
C ILE A 252 4.88 -0.43 -17.35
N GLU A 253 5.47 -0.60 -18.53
CA GLU A 253 6.06 -1.87 -18.97
C GLU A 253 7.21 -2.32 -18.08
N CYS A 254 8.11 -1.40 -17.70
CA CYS A 254 9.18 -1.67 -16.77
C CYS A 254 8.64 -2.18 -15.42
N LEU A 255 7.63 -1.49 -14.86
CA LEU A 255 6.98 -1.91 -13.62
C LEU A 255 6.33 -3.30 -13.75
N ARG A 256 5.57 -3.52 -14.83
CA ARG A 256 4.96 -4.82 -15.15
C ARG A 256 6.01 -5.93 -15.15
N ASP A 257 7.11 -5.74 -15.88
CA ASP A 257 8.12 -6.77 -16.07
C ASP A 257 8.91 -7.06 -14.79
N VAL A 258 9.21 -6.03 -14.00
CA VAL A 258 9.83 -6.18 -12.67
C VAL A 258 8.91 -6.92 -11.71
N ILE A 259 7.61 -6.59 -11.68
CA ILE A 259 6.60 -7.29 -10.87
C ILE A 259 6.50 -8.75 -11.29
N LEU A 260 6.31 -9.04 -12.58
CA LEU A 260 6.22 -10.41 -13.10
C LEU A 260 7.47 -11.21 -12.76
N LYS A 261 8.66 -10.65 -12.97
CA LYS A 261 9.92 -11.32 -12.60
C LYS A 261 9.97 -11.65 -11.12
N LYS A 262 9.52 -10.73 -10.25
CA LYS A 262 9.49 -10.94 -8.79
C LYS A 262 8.49 -12.03 -8.37
N LEU A 263 7.32 -12.07 -9.02
CA LEU A 263 6.30 -13.09 -8.79
C LEU A 263 6.75 -14.48 -9.24
N LEU A 264 7.43 -14.57 -10.39
CA LEU A 264 7.90 -15.84 -10.96
C LEU A 264 9.16 -16.37 -10.25
N SER A 265 10.05 -15.49 -9.75
CA SER A 265 11.29 -15.91 -9.08
C SER A 265 11.08 -16.41 -7.65
N ASN A 266 9.96 -16.07 -7.01
CA ASN A 266 9.70 -16.40 -5.62
C ASN A 266 8.74 -17.60 -5.52
N HIS A 267 9.29 -18.80 -5.34
CA HIS A 267 8.50 -20.00 -5.00
C HIS A 267 7.87 -19.93 -3.60
N THR A 268 8.37 -19.02 -2.77
CA THR A 268 7.73 -18.59 -1.52
C THR A 268 6.72 -17.49 -1.82
N THR A 269 5.58 -17.84 -2.42
CA THR A 269 4.34 -17.15 -2.02
C THR A 269 4.37 -17.07 -0.49
N PRO A 270 4.24 -15.88 0.14
CA PRO A 270 4.09 -15.84 1.57
C PRO A 270 2.98 -16.83 1.91
N THR A 271 3.24 -17.75 2.85
CA THR A 271 2.38 -18.88 3.23
C THR A 271 0.93 -18.44 3.56
N MET A 272 0.73 -17.13 3.66
CA MET A 272 -0.42 -16.36 4.08
C MET A 272 -1.44 -16.07 2.95
N LEU A 273 -1.06 -16.12 1.66
CA LEU A 273 -2.04 -16.05 0.55
C LEU A 273 -2.72 -17.39 0.26
N LYS A 274 -2.16 -18.51 0.76
CA LYS A 274 -2.75 -19.86 0.59
C LYS A 274 -3.99 -20.11 1.45
N ARG A 275 -4.17 -19.38 2.57
CA ARG A 275 -5.32 -19.60 3.48
C ARG A 275 -6.65 -19.03 2.99
N LYS A 276 -6.64 -18.03 2.09
CA LYS A 276 -7.88 -17.48 1.51
C LYS A 276 -8.46 -18.36 0.40
N SER A 277 -7.62 -19.09 -0.33
CA SER A 277 -8.08 -20.04 -1.36
C SER A 277 -8.67 -21.33 -0.78
N SER A 278 -8.38 -21.67 0.49
CA SER A 278 -8.91 -22.86 1.16
C SER A 278 -10.16 -22.60 2.00
N LEU A 279 -10.60 -21.35 2.14
CA LEU A 279 -11.83 -20.95 2.85
C LEU A 279 -12.95 -20.54 1.87
N SER A 280 -12.68 -20.63 0.56
CA SER A 280 -13.63 -20.33 -0.52
C SER A 280 -13.95 -21.56 -1.38
N SER A 281 -13.68 -22.76 -0.84
CA SER A 281 -14.04 -24.07 -1.40
C SER A 281 -15.08 -24.75 -0.54
#